data_AF-A0A6I4NTS4-F1
#
_entry.id   AF-A0A6I4NTS4-F1
#
_cell.length_a   1.000
_cell.length_b   1.000
_cell.length_c   1.000
_cell.angle_alpha   90.00
_cell.angle_beta   90.00
_cell.angle_gamma   90.00
#
_symmetry.space_group_name_H-M   'P 1'
#
loop_
_entity.id
_entity.type
_entity.pdbx_description
1 polymer ?
#
loop_
_entity_poly.entity_id
_entity_poly.type
_entity_poly.pdbx_seq_one_letter_code
_entity_poly.pdbx_strand_id
1 'polypeptide(L)'
;MLKSKIDKATGFEKRFENINTVVFENSGEASKAVAKEIAALIQLKQKENKPCILGLATGSSPKGLYAELVRLHKEEGLSFKNVISFNLDEYY
;
A
#
# COMPACT_ATOMS: atom_id res chain seq x y z
N MET A 1 1.35 -6.37 -11.11
CA MET A 1 1.94 -7.07 -9.97
C MET A 1 3.02 -8.03 -10.48
N LEU A 2 4.28 -7.58 -10.61
CA LEU A 2 5.38 -8.46 -11.05
C LEU A 2 5.79 -9.41 -9.91
N LYS A 3 5.30 -10.65 -9.94
CA LYS A 3 5.84 -11.74 -9.11
C LYS A 3 7.24 -12.10 -9.64
N SER A 4 8.24 -12.05 -8.78
CA SER A 4 9.59 -12.56 -9.10
C SER A 4 9.59 -14.09 -9.24
N LYS A 5 10.36 -14.57 -10.22
CA LYS A 5 11.42 -15.60 -10.17
C LYS A 5 11.44 -16.42 -11.43
N ILE A 6 12.56 -16.51 -12.14
CA ILE A 6 12.67 -17.54 -13.17
C ILE A 6 14.03 -18.26 -13.26
N ASP A 7 14.05 -19.34 -12.51
CA ASP A 7 14.10 -20.70 -13.06
C ASP A 7 14.50 -20.90 -14.54
N LYS A 8 15.38 -21.86 -14.83
CA LYS A 8 15.92 -22.03 -16.20
C LYS A 8 14.90 -22.47 -17.27
N ALA A 9 13.65 -22.71 -16.90
CA ALA A 9 12.57 -23.04 -17.84
C ALA A 9 11.81 -21.83 -18.43
N THR A 10 11.82 -20.62 -17.83
CA THR A 10 10.75 -19.61 -18.13
C THR A 10 11.16 -18.10 -18.36
N GLY A 11 12.43 -17.65 -18.14
CA GLY A 11 13.05 -16.28 -18.29
C GLY A 11 12.64 -15.01 -17.43
N PHE A 12 13.30 -14.65 -16.30
CA PHE A 12 12.80 -14.00 -15.00
C PHE A 12 13.81 -14.22 -13.82
N GLU A 13 13.96 -13.35 -12.80
CA GLU A 13 15.08 -13.39 -11.81
C GLU A 13 14.81 -14.12 -10.48
N LYS A 14 15.60 -15.16 -10.15
CA LYS A 14 15.57 -15.93 -8.89
C LYS A 14 15.96 -15.07 -7.67
N ARG A 15 15.00 -14.63 -6.85
CA ARG A 15 15.25 -13.86 -5.61
C ARG A 15 15.54 -14.75 -4.40
N PHE A 16 16.50 -14.35 -3.55
CA PHE A 16 16.88 -15.06 -2.32
C PHE A 16 16.11 -14.61 -1.07
N GLU A 17 15.44 -13.47 -1.14
CA GLU A 17 14.68 -12.92 -0.03
C GLU A 17 13.25 -13.46 -0.01
N ASN A 18 12.75 -13.85 1.17
CA ASN A 18 11.37 -14.29 1.39
C ASN A 18 10.42 -13.09 1.56
N ILE A 19 10.66 -12.00 0.83
CA ILE A 19 9.85 -10.78 0.88
C ILE A 19 9.03 -10.71 -0.40
N ASN A 20 7.70 -10.67 -0.25
CA ASN A 20 6.82 -10.43 -1.38
C ASN A 20 7.14 -9.06 -1.98
N THR A 21 7.65 -9.07 -3.20
CA THR A 21 8.12 -7.86 -3.87
C THR A 21 7.43 -7.74 -5.20
N VAL A 22 6.79 -6.59 -5.41
CA VAL A 22 6.05 -6.27 -6.61
C VAL A 22 6.68 -5.07 -7.27
N VAL A 23 7.04 -5.21 -8.55
CA VAL A 23 7.57 -4.11 -9.37
C VAL A 23 6.46 -3.53 -10.23
N PHE A 24 6.48 -2.21 -10.41
CA PHE A 24 5.56 -1.43 -11.25
C PHE A 24 6.36 -0.59 -12.23
N GLU A 25 5.74 -0.21 -13.35
CA GLU A 25 6.42 0.57 -14.40
C GLU A 25 6.77 1.99 -13.94
N ASN A 26 5.92 2.56 -13.07
CA ASN A 26 6.10 3.90 -12.54
C ASN A 26 5.59 4.04 -11.10
N SER A 27 5.99 5.12 -10.43
CA SER A 27 5.64 5.42 -9.04
C SER A 27 4.14 5.68 -8.83
N GLY A 28 3.44 6.19 -9.84
CA GLY A 28 2.00 6.43 -9.79
C GLY A 28 1.21 5.13 -9.71
N GLU A 29 1.58 4.14 -10.52
CA GLU A 29 0.99 2.79 -10.46
C GLU A 29 1.27 2.09 -9.13
N ALA A 30 2.52 2.17 -8.65
CA ALA A 30 2.89 1.64 -7.34
C ALA A 30 2.05 2.28 -6.22
N SER A 31 1.92 3.61 -6.23
CA SER A 31 1.11 4.35 -5.26
C SER A 31 -0.34 3.90 -5.26
N LYS A 32 -0.94 3.75 -6.45
CA LYS A 32 -2.33 3.28 -6.60
C LYS A 32 -2.52 1.84 -6.12
N ALA A 33 -1.57 0.97 -6.40
CA ALA A 33 -1.64 -0.41 -5.97
C ALA A 33 -1.56 -0.54 -4.44
N VAL A 34 -0.61 0.17 -3.81
CA VAL A 34 -0.47 0.19 -2.35
C VAL A 34 -1.70 0.84 -1.69
N ALA A 35 -2.26 1.91 -2.27
CA ALA A 35 -3.47 2.54 -1.76
C ALA A 35 -4.66 1.57 -1.74
N LYS A 36 -4.82 0.77 -2.80
CA LYS A 36 -5.86 -0.26 -2.89
C LYS A 36 -5.67 -1.36 -1.85
N GLU A 37 -4.43 -1.78 -1.58
CA GLU A 37 -4.13 -2.77 -0.55
C GLU A 37 -4.47 -2.24 0.86
N ILE A 38 -4.09 -0.99 1.16
CA ILE A 38 -4.45 -0.34 2.43
C ILE A 38 -5.97 -0.16 2.55
N ALA A 39 -6.65 0.26 1.48
CA ALA A 39 -8.11 0.40 1.46
C ALA A 39 -8.82 -0.93 1.74
N ALA A 40 -8.37 -2.02 1.13
CA ALA A 40 -8.88 -3.36 1.39
C ALA A 40 -8.66 -3.79 2.84
N LEU A 41 -7.49 -3.49 3.41
CA LEU A 41 -7.21 -3.75 4.83
C LEU A 41 -8.14 -2.95 5.76
N ILE A 42 -8.38 -1.66 5.47
CA ILE A 42 -9.30 -0.82 6.23
C ILE A 42 -10.70 -1.42 6.20
N GLN A 43 -11.22 -1.75 5.01
CA GLN A 43 -12.55 -2.34 4.83
C GLN A 43 -12.68 -3.69 5.55
N LEU A 44 -11.64 -4.53 5.48
CA LEU A 44 -11.60 -5.81 6.21
C LEU A 44 -11.70 -5.58 7.72
N LYS A 45 -10.88 -4.67 8.28
CA LYS A 45 -10.92 -4.36 9.72
C LYS A 45 -12.25 -3.75 10.14
N GLN A 46 -12.87 -2.93 9.29
CA GLN A 46 -14.23 -2.42 9.52
C GLN A 46 -15.27 -3.53 9.61
N LYS A 47 -15.24 -4.47 8.66
CA LYS A 47 -16.14 -5.63 8.65
C LYS A 47 -15.97 -6.49 9.92
N GLU A 48 -14.76 -6.57 10.45
CA GLU A 48 -14.45 -7.27 11.69
C GLU A 48 -14.74 -6.45 12.97
N ASN A 49 -15.24 -5.21 12.85
CA ASN A 49 -15.38 -4.26 13.98
C ASN A 49 -14.08 -4.08 14.79
N LYS A 50 -12.93 -4.09 14.11
CA LYS A 50 -11.61 -3.86 14.70
C LYS A 50 -11.02 -2.54 14.21
N PRO A 51 -10.17 -1.87 15.01
CA PRO A 51 -9.40 -0.74 14.52
C PRO A 51 -8.43 -1.18 13.41
N CYS A 52 -8.22 -0.29 12.44
CA CYS A 52 -7.12 -0.41 11.48
C CYS A 52 -6.01 0.56 11.91
N ILE A 53 -4.89 0.03 12.35
CA ILE A 53 -3.78 0.82 12.88
C ILE A 53 -2.76 1.04 11.75
N LEU A 54 -2.48 2.29 11.40
CA LEU A 54 -1.59 2.66 10.30
C LEU A 54 -0.42 3.52 10.80
N GLY A 55 0.79 3.17 10.40
CA GLY A 55 1.95 4.04 10.50
C GLY A 55 2.09 4.89 9.23
N LEU A 56 2.19 6.20 9.37
CA LEU A 56 2.38 7.13 8.28
C LEU A 56 3.84 7.59 8.25
N ALA A 57 4.55 7.25 7.16
CA ALA A 57 5.93 7.64 6.95
C ALA A 57 6.01 9.02 6.30
N THR A 58 7.11 9.75 6.56
CA THR A 58 7.40 10.99 5.83
C THR A 58 8.07 10.71 4.47
N GLY A 59 8.41 11.78 3.74
CA GLY A 59 9.11 11.71 2.46
C GLY A 59 8.22 11.92 1.23
N SER A 60 8.84 11.99 0.05
CA SER A 60 8.14 12.24 -1.22
C SER A 60 7.46 10.99 -1.78
N SER A 61 8.07 9.80 -1.60
CA SER A 61 7.55 8.52 -2.09
C SER A 61 6.11 8.22 -1.65
N PRO A 62 5.71 8.36 -0.37
CA PRO A 62 4.34 8.06 0.05
C PRO A 62 3.31 9.16 -0.31
N LYS A 63 3.72 10.33 -0.83
CA LYS A 63 2.76 11.42 -1.16
C LYS A 63 1.72 10.98 -2.20
N GLY A 64 2.14 10.24 -3.23
CA GLY A 64 1.23 9.73 -4.25
C GLY A 64 0.23 8.71 -3.69
N LEU A 65 0.69 7.87 -2.78
CA LEU A 65 -0.13 6.90 -2.04
C LEU A 65 -1.22 7.62 -1.22
N TYR A 66 -0.83 8.64 -0.45
CA TYR A 66 -1.78 9.40 0.37
C TYR A 66 -2.79 10.18 -0.47
N ALA A 67 -2.35 10.76 -1.58
CA ALA A 67 -3.25 11.42 -2.52
C ALA A 67 -4.30 10.43 -3.09
N GLU A 68 -3.90 9.21 -3.43
CA GLU A 68 -4.85 8.20 -3.90
C GLU A 68 -5.80 7.73 -2.79
N LEU A 69 -5.34 7.56 -1.55
CA LEU A 69 -6.23 7.25 -0.42
C LEU A 69 -7.28 8.34 -0.19
N VAL A 70 -6.89 9.61 -0.34
CA VAL A 70 -7.82 10.76 -0.30
C VAL A 70 -8.82 10.70 -1.46
N ARG A 71 -8.37 10.35 -2.67
CA ARG A 71 -9.26 10.17 -3.83
C ARG A 71 -10.28 9.07 -3.60
N LEU A 72 -9.85 7.89 -3.16
CA LEU A 72 -10.71 6.74 -2.83
C LEU A 72 -11.77 7.09 -1.79
N HIS A 73 -11.43 7.94 -0.80
CA HIS A 73 -12.41 8.41 0.17
C HIS A 73 -13.46 9.34 -0.45
N LYS A 74 -13.02 10.32 -1.24
CA LYS A 74 -13.89 11.33 -1.83
C LYS A 74 -14.79 10.78 -2.93
N GLU A 75 -14.26 9.88 -3.76
CA GLU A 75 -14.92 9.42 -4.99
C GLU A 75 -15.56 8.04 -4.85
N GLU A 76 -14.99 7.17 -4.01
CA GLU A 76 -15.40 5.75 -3.90
C GLU A 76 -15.91 5.39 -2.50
N GLY A 77 -15.99 6.35 -1.59
CA GLY A 77 -16.60 6.17 -0.27
C GLY A 77 -15.77 5.35 0.72
N LEU A 78 -14.45 5.24 0.53
CA LEU A 78 -13.57 4.61 1.52
C LEU A 78 -13.69 5.34 2.86
N SER A 79 -14.23 4.70 3.90
CA SER A 79 -14.35 5.32 5.21
C SER A 79 -13.08 5.14 6.03
N PHE A 80 -12.61 6.18 6.71
CA PHE A 80 -11.51 6.12 7.70
C PHE A 80 -12.01 6.03 9.15
N LYS A 81 -13.32 5.79 9.38
CA LYS A 81 -13.96 5.92 10.70
C LYS A 81 -13.36 5.09 11.84
N ASN A 82 -12.72 3.97 11.52
CA ASN A 82 -12.09 3.06 12.49
C ASN A 82 -10.56 3.03 12.32
N VAL A 83 -9.99 4.00 11.62
CA VAL A 83 -8.55 4.10 11.39
C VAL A 83 -7.93 4.89 12.52
N ILE A 84 -6.84 4.35 13.08
CA ILE A 84 -5.99 5.01 14.06
C ILE A 84 -4.62 5.14 13.41
N SER A 85 -4.11 6.37 13.28
CA SER A 85 -2.82 6.63 12.65
C SER A 85 -1.76 7.08 13.64
N PHE A 86 -0.52 6.70 13.38
CA PHE A 86 0.67 7.22 14.04
C PHE A 86 1.62 7.76 12.99
N ASN A 87 2.19 8.94 13.21
CA ASN A 87 3.35 9.37 12.42
C ASN A 87 4.56 8.57 12.88
N LEU A 88 5.28 7.94 11.94
CA LEU A 88 6.45 7.12 12.25
C LEU A 88 7.67 7.98 12.59
N ASP A 89 7.73 9.17 12.02
CA ASP A 89 8.80 10.15 12.15
C ASP A 89 8.26 11.56 11.88
N GLU A 90 8.90 12.59 12.42
CA GLU A 90 8.58 14.00 12.17
C GLU A 90 9.82 14.89 12.38
N TYR A 91 9.88 16.00 11.67
CA TYR A 91 10.95 17.00 11.80
C TYR A 91 10.49 18.16 12.71
N TYR A 92 11.39 18.64 13.57
CA TYR A 92 11.14 19.76 14.50
C TYR A 92 11.52 21.11 13.88
#